data_AF-A0A176QGH0-F1
#
_entry.id   AF-A0A176QGH0-F1
#
_cell.length_a   1.000
_cell.length_b   1.000
_cell.length_c   1.000
_cell.angle_alpha   90.00
_cell.angle_beta   90.00
_cell.angle_gamma   90.00
#
_symmetry.space_group_name_H-M   'P 1'
#
loop_
_entity.id
_entity.type
_entity.pdbx_description
1 polymer ?
#
loop_
_entity_poly.entity_id
_entity_poly.type
_entity_poly.pdbx_seq_one_letter_code
_entity_poly.pdbx_strand_id
1 'polypeptide(L)'
;MWRTTRDRTRLSFGITIPRQAWALPDDPEHRYGWTAVAMGTQWGTQKTAYATYRVWPRVASPYWADSDAAWDEVVDAGLPTPAQVEQMREAGTGYMGWRVGVSDGGKWVIDIAGD
;
A
#
# COMPACT_ATOMS: atom_id res chain seq x y z
N MET A 1 9.90 1.07 -15.42
CA MET A 1 10.50 1.66 -14.21
C MET A 1 9.51 1.48 -13.08
N TRP A 2 9.91 0.85 -11.97
CA TRP A 2 9.02 0.55 -10.84
C TRP A 2 8.60 1.84 -10.11
N ARG A 3 7.35 1.91 -9.63
CA ARG A 3 6.82 3.11 -8.93
C ARG A 3 7.68 3.50 -7.72
N THR A 4 8.21 2.51 -7.01
CA THR A 4 9.17 2.67 -5.91
C THR A 4 10.40 3.51 -6.25
N THR A 5 10.92 3.37 -7.47
CA THR A 5 12.11 4.10 -7.92
C THR A 5 11.76 5.54 -8.32
N ARG A 6 10.56 5.75 -8.84
CA ARG A 6 10.05 7.07 -9.25
C ARG A 6 9.75 7.95 -8.04
N ASP A 7 9.01 7.43 -7.05
CA ASP A 7 8.44 8.25 -5.98
C ASP A 7 9.34 8.34 -4.72
N ARG A 8 10.43 7.57 -4.70
CA ARG A 8 11.41 7.50 -3.59
C ARG A 8 10.80 7.22 -2.20
N THR A 9 9.57 6.73 -2.11
CA THR A 9 8.86 6.49 -0.83
C THR A 9 9.23 5.14 -0.22
N ARG A 10 9.53 5.10 1.09
CA ARG A 10 9.62 3.86 1.87
C ARG A 10 9.25 4.05 3.35
N LEU A 11 8.42 3.14 3.84
CA LEU A 11 8.64 2.46 5.11
C LEU A 11 8.24 0.98 4.98
N SER A 12 9.23 0.19 4.56
CA SER A 12 9.22 -1.28 4.59
C SER A 12 10.04 -1.71 5.80
N PHE A 13 9.44 -2.47 6.72
CA PHE A 13 10.11 -3.16 7.85
C PHE A 13 11.24 -2.38 8.57
N GLY A 14 11.09 -1.07 8.77
CA GLY A 14 12.06 -0.25 9.51
C GLY A 14 13.32 0.21 8.77
N ILE A 15 13.36 0.14 7.43
CA ILE A 15 14.51 0.64 6.64
C ILE A 15 14.65 2.18 6.70
N THR A 16 13.56 2.89 7.01
CA THR A 16 13.50 4.34 7.20
C THR A 16 12.65 4.63 8.42
N ILE A 17 12.99 5.62 9.25
CA ILE A 17 12.14 5.96 10.41
C ILE A 17 10.94 6.80 9.95
N PRO A 18 9.79 6.75 10.65
CA PRO A 18 8.60 7.51 10.24
C PRO A 18 8.87 9.00 10.03
N ARG A 19 9.69 9.62 10.90
CA ARG A 19 10.09 11.03 10.76
C ARG A 19 10.73 11.33 9.40
N GLN A 20 11.54 10.42 8.87
CA GLN A 20 12.22 10.59 7.59
C GLN A 20 11.27 10.34 6.41
N ALA A 21 10.37 9.35 6.50
CA ALA A 21 9.37 9.09 5.46
C ALA A 21 8.39 10.28 5.30
N TRP A 22 8.04 10.91 6.43
CA TRP A 22 7.13 12.06 6.51
C TRP A 22 7.83 13.43 6.49
N ALA A 23 9.14 13.47 6.23
CA ALA A 23 9.83 14.74 6.00
C ALA A 23 9.44 15.31 4.63
N LEU A 24 9.25 16.64 4.56
CA LEU A 24 8.93 17.34 3.32
C LEU A 24 9.86 16.88 2.20
N PRO A 25 9.34 16.32 1.10
CA PRO A 25 10.18 15.80 0.03
C PRO A 25 10.74 16.94 -0.82
N ASP A 26 11.93 16.71 -1.41
CA ASP A 26 12.54 17.65 -2.37
C ASP A 26 11.70 17.80 -3.66
N ASP A 27 10.89 16.79 -3.96
CA ASP A 27 9.84 16.81 -4.98
C ASP A 27 8.46 16.72 -4.27
N PRO A 28 7.74 17.85 -4.14
CA PRO A 28 6.45 17.90 -3.43
C PRO A 28 5.34 17.12 -4.15
N GLU A 29 5.55 16.78 -5.42
CA GLU A 29 4.52 16.20 -6.24
C GLU A 29 4.39 14.69 -5.96
N HIS A 30 3.17 14.29 -5.56
CA HIS A 30 2.65 12.92 -5.51
C HIS A 30 2.97 12.00 -4.31
N ARG A 31 4.02 12.24 -3.49
CA ARG A 31 4.35 11.30 -2.38
C ARG A 31 3.19 11.08 -1.41
N TYR A 32 2.67 12.16 -0.82
CA TYR A 32 1.59 12.04 0.16
C TYR A 32 0.21 11.91 -0.49
N GLY A 33 0.09 12.32 -1.77
CA GLY A 33 -1.13 12.15 -2.54
C GLY A 33 -1.52 10.69 -2.64
N TRP A 34 -0.59 9.81 -3.02
CA TRP A 34 -0.87 8.38 -3.14
C TRP A 34 -1.10 7.68 -1.80
N THR A 35 -0.40 8.09 -0.74
CA THR A 35 -0.69 7.60 0.60
C THR A 35 -2.10 7.99 1.06
N ALA A 36 -2.53 9.22 0.77
CA ALA A 36 -3.90 9.68 1.05
C ALA A 36 -4.93 8.91 0.23
N VAL A 37 -4.68 8.67 -1.07
CA VAL A 37 -5.54 7.85 -1.92
C VAL A 37 -5.65 6.42 -1.37
N ALA A 38 -4.52 5.79 -1.02
CA ALA A 38 -4.52 4.46 -0.44
C ALA A 38 -5.31 4.40 0.87
N MET A 39 -5.11 5.33 1.79
CA MET A 39 -5.88 5.38 3.04
C MET A 39 -7.36 5.76 2.86
N GLY A 40 -7.73 6.35 1.72
CA GLY A 40 -9.12 6.61 1.33
C GLY A 40 -9.89 5.35 0.92
N THR A 41 -9.18 4.25 0.63
CA THR A 41 -9.79 2.93 0.38
C THR A 41 -10.26 2.26 1.67
N GLN A 42 -10.98 1.15 1.56
CA GLN A 42 -11.31 0.28 2.68
C GLN A 42 -10.06 -0.44 3.17
N TRP A 43 -10.00 -0.65 4.48
CA TRP A 43 -8.93 -1.42 5.11
C TRP A 43 -9.33 -2.88 5.28
N GLY A 44 -8.33 -3.75 5.25
CA GLY A 44 -8.39 -5.14 5.64
C GLY A 44 -7.58 -5.39 6.91
N THR A 45 -7.75 -6.57 7.48
CA THR A 45 -7.03 -6.98 8.69
C THR A 45 -5.90 -7.93 8.31
N GLN A 46 -4.69 -7.63 8.77
CA GLN A 46 -3.57 -8.57 8.73
C GLN A 46 -3.14 -8.92 10.15
N LYS A 47 -3.20 -10.21 10.49
CA LYS A 47 -2.79 -10.73 11.79
C LYS A 47 -1.45 -11.47 11.67
N THR A 48 -0.53 -11.17 12.56
CA THR A 48 0.74 -11.91 12.72
C THR A 48 0.80 -12.54 14.11
N ALA A 49 1.89 -13.27 14.39
CA ALA A 49 2.13 -13.83 15.72
C ALA A 49 2.28 -12.75 16.82
N TYR A 50 2.62 -11.51 16.45
CA TYR A 50 2.99 -10.46 17.41
C TYR A 50 2.00 -9.30 17.47
N ALA A 51 1.22 -9.08 16.41
CA ALA A 51 0.27 -7.95 16.35
C ALA A 51 -0.77 -8.12 15.24
N THR A 52 -1.82 -7.31 15.37
CA THR A 52 -2.84 -7.07 14.35
C THR A 52 -2.62 -5.69 13.73
N TYR A 53 -2.78 -5.63 12.42
CA TYR A 53 -2.63 -4.42 11.62
C TYR A 53 -3.88 -4.18 10.79
N ARG A 54 -4.25 -2.91 10.64
CA ARG A 54 -5.12 -2.45 9.57
C ARG A 54 -4.25 -2.14 8.36
N VAL A 55 -4.65 -2.68 7.21
CA VAL A 55 -3.90 -2.57 5.96
C VAL A 55 -4.80 -1.99 4.88
N TRP A 56 -4.33 -0.92 4.25
CA TRP A 56 -4.93 -0.31 3.07
C TRP A 56 -4.06 -0.59 1.86
N PRO A 57 -4.66 -0.80 0.68
CA PRO A 57 -6.06 -1.16 0.47
C PRO A 57 -6.34 -2.57 1.00
N ARG A 58 -7.61 -2.89 1.28
CA ARG A 58 -7.98 -4.19 1.88
C ARG A 58 -7.50 -5.39 1.07
N VAL A 59 -7.43 -5.28 -0.26
CA VAL A 59 -6.89 -6.30 -1.18
C VAL A 59 -5.45 -6.71 -0.87
N ALA A 60 -4.69 -5.85 -0.17
CA ALA A 60 -3.34 -6.16 0.31
C ALA A 60 -3.32 -7.11 1.53
N SER A 61 -4.49 -7.39 2.12
CA SER A 61 -4.60 -8.33 3.24
C SER A 61 -5.03 -9.72 2.76
N PRO A 62 -4.61 -10.80 3.44
CA PRO A 62 -4.85 -12.17 2.98
C PRO A 62 -6.33 -12.52 2.75
N TYR A 63 -7.23 -11.96 3.56
CA TYR A 63 -8.66 -12.27 3.46
C TYR A 63 -9.31 -11.73 2.19
N TRP A 64 -8.80 -10.63 1.63
CA TRP A 64 -9.38 -9.97 0.47
C TRP A 64 -8.55 -10.14 -0.81
N ALA A 65 -7.45 -10.90 -0.76
CA ALA A 65 -6.51 -11.04 -1.88
C ALA A 65 -7.16 -11.60 -3.15
N ASP A 66 -8.17 -12.46 -3.01
CA ASP A 66 -8.91 -13.08 -4.12
C ASP A 66 -10.27 -12.39 -4.40
N SER A 67 -10.54 -11.25 -3.76
CA SER A 67 -11.83 -10.56 -3.90
C SER A 67 -11.83 -9.60 -5.08
N ASP A 68 -12.63 -9.89 -6.12
CA ASP A 68 -12.79 -9.00 -7.28
C ASP A 68 -13.19 -7.58 -6.87
N ALA A 69 -14.16 -7.44 -5.96
CA ALA A 69 -14.60 -6.14 -5.46
C ALA A 69 -13.47 -5.34 -4.76
N ALA A 70 -12.50 -6.03 -4.13
CA ALA A 70 -11.36 -5.36 -3.52
C ALA A 70 -10.30 -4.95 -4.56
N TRP A 71 -10.21 -5.68 -5.67
CA TRP A 71 -9.37 -5.31 -6.82
C TRP A 71 -9.97 -4.17 -7.64
N ASP A 72 -11.28 -4.16 -7.86
CA ASP A 72 -11.97 -3.07 -8.56
C ASP A 72 -11.83 -1.74 -7.80
N GLU A 73 -11.95 -1.79 -6.48
CA GLU A 73 -11.79 -0.64 -5.60
C GLU A 73 -10.45 0.08 -5.77
N VAL A 74 -9.35 -0.67 -5.91
CA VAL A 74 -8.03 -0.06 -6.10
C VAL A 74 -7.85 0.50 -7.51
N VAL A 75 -8.49 -0.11 -8.50
CA VAL A 75 -8.52 0.42 -9.88
C VAL A 75 -9.32 1.73 -9.94
N ASP A 76 -10.49 1.77 -9.30
CA ASP A 76 -11.33 2.96 -9.20
C ASP A 76 -10.63 4.10 -8.46
N ALA A 77 -9.85 3.76 -7.42
CA ALA A 77 -9.00 4.71 -6.72
C ALA A 77 -7.80 5.21 -7.56
N GLY A 78 -7.58 4.65 -8.75
CA GLY A 78 -6.46 4.99 -9.62
C GLY A 78 -5.11 4.51 -9.09
N LEU A 79 -5.09 3.56 -8.14
CA LEU A 79 -3.87 3.01 -7.56
C LEU A 79 -3.12 2.19 -8.62
N PRO A 80 -3.46 0.93 -8.96
CA PRO A 80 -3.00 0.29 -10.19
C PRO A 80 -3.95 0.59 -11.37
N THR A 81 -3.44 0.46 -12.59
CA THR A 81 -4.29 0.37 -13.79
C THR A 81 -4.86 -1.05 -13.96
N PRO A 82 -5.93 -1.26 -14.76
CA PRO A 82 -6.45 -2.60 -15.03
C PRO A 82 -5.39 -3.58 -15.57
N ALA A 83 -4.53 -3.11 -16.48
CA ALA A 83 -3.44 -3.92 -17.03
C ALA A 83 -2.40 -4.33 -15.96
N GLN A 84 -2.16 -3.47 -14.96
CA GLN A 84 -1.28 -3.81 -13.84
C GLN A 84 -1.93 -4.85 -12.92
N VAL A 85 -3.24 -4.77 -12.70
CA VAL A 85 -3.99 -5.78 -11.93
C VAL A 85 -3.95 -7.14 -12.60
N GLU A 86 -4.21 -7.18 -13.92
CA GLU A 86 -4.13 -8.41 -14.71
C GLU A 86 -2.74 -9.06 -14.58
N GLN A 87 -1.68 -8.27 -14.76
CA GLN A 87 -0.31 -8.75 -14.58
C GLN A 87 -0.04 -9.31 -13.17
N MET A 88 -0.52 -8.65 -12.12
CA MET A 88 -0.36 -9.14 -10.74
C MET A 88 -1.10 -10.45 -10.50
N ARG A 89 -2.30 -10.59 -11.07
CA ARG A 89 -3.10 -11.82 -10.98
C ARG A 89 -2.47 -12.97 -11.74
N GLU A 90 -2.02 -12.74 -12.98
CA GLU A 90 -1.31 -13.75 -13.78
C GLU A 90 -0.01 -14.22 -13.12
N ALA A 91 0.73 -13.29 -12.50
CA ALA A 91 1.96 -13.61 -11.81
C ALA A 91 1.74 -14.31 -10.46
N GLY A 92 0.50 -14.35 -9.94
CA GLY A 92 0.18 -14.93 -8.64
C GLY A 92 0.88 -14.25 -7.45
N THR A 93 1.31 -12.99 -7.62
CA THR A 93 2.06 -12.25 -6.59
C THR A 93 1.17 -11.63 -5.52
N GLY A 94 -0.14 -11.55 -5.77
CA GLY A 94 -1.08 -10.78 -4.96
C GLY A 94 -0.97 -9.28 -5.23
N TYR A 95 -1.54 -8.46 -4.35
CA TYR A 95 -1.51 -7.01 -4.52
C TYR A 95 -0.13 -6.42 -4.19
N MET A 96 0.52 -5.90 -5.23
CA MET A 96 1.87 -5.32 -5.17
C MET A 96 1.87 -3.80 -5.40
N GLY A 97 0.74 -3.13 -5.19
CA GLY A 97 0.58 -1.68 -5.33
C GLY A 97 0.91 -0.88 -4.06
N TRP A 98 0.36 0.34 -3.99
CA TRP A 98 0.52 1.22 -2.83
C TRP A 98 -0.13 0.61 -1.59
N ARG A 99 0.63 0.46 -0.50
CA ARG A 99 0.16 -0.20 0.72
C ARG A 99 0.53 0.59 1.96
N VAL A 100 -0.44 0.75 2.84
CA VAL A 100 -0.30 1.40 4.15
C VAL A 100 -0.71 0.43 5.23
N GLY A 101 0.11 0.29 6.28
CA GLY A 101 -0.18 -0.54 7.43
C GLY A 101 -0.07 0.28 8.72
N VAL A 102 -1.08 0.15 9.58
CA VAL A 102 -1.11 0.79 10.90
C VAL A 102 -1.49 -0.26 11.94
N SER A 103 -0.74 -0.34 13.04
CA SER A 103 -1.09 -1.23 14.16
C SER A 103 -2.35 -0.77 14.88
N ASP A 104 -3.00 -1.66 15.63
CA ASP A 104 -4.16 -1.28 16.47
C ASP A 104 -3.84 -0.16 17.48
N GLY A 105 -2.57 -0.02 17.87
CA GLY A 105 -2.08 1.09 18.73
C GLY A 105 -1.82 2.40 17.98
N GLY A 106 -2.17 2.51 16.70
CA GLY A 106 -1.98 3.72 15.89
C GLY A 106 -0.55 3.93 15.38
N LYS A 107 0.33 2.94 15.50
CA LYS A 107 1.71 3.03 14.99
C LYS A 107 1.74 2.69 13.51
N TRP A 108 2.32 3.57 12.70
CA TRP A 108 2.66 3.29 11.31
C TRP A 108 3.68 2.15 11.23
N VAL A 109 3.35 1.11 10.47
CA VAL A 109 4.20 -0.08 10.29
C VAL A 109 4.63 -0.30 8.86
N ILE A 110 3.80 0.09 7.88
CA ILE A 110 4.07 -0.09 6.45
C ILE A 110 3.63 1.16 5.69
N ASP A 111 4.47 1.63 4.77
CA ASP A 111 4.15 2.61 3.73
C ASP A 111 4.98 2.28 2.47
N ILE A 112 4.37 1.56 1.53
CA ILE A 112 5.05 0.99 0.36
C ILE A 112 4.44 1.56 -0.91
N ALA A 113 5.28 2.12 -1.79
CA ALA A 113 4.89 2.68 -3.10
C ALA A 113 4.94 1.64 -4.23
N GLY A 114 4.30 0.49 -4.01
CA GLY A 114 4.43 -0.70 -4.86
C GLY A 114 5.69 -1.53 -4.58
N ASP A 115 5.80 -2.70 -5.18
CA ASP A 115 7.02 -3.53 -5.22
C ASP A 115 7.60 -3.62 -6.64
#